data_AF-A0A955FCN5-F1
#
_entry.id   AF-A0A955FCN5-F1
#
_cell.length_a   1.000
_cell.length_b   1.000
_cell.length_c   1.000
_cell.angle_alpha   90.00
_cell.angle_beta   90.00
_cell.angle_gamma   90.00
#
_symmetry.space_group_name_H-M   'P 1'
#
loop_
_entity.id
_entity.type
_entity.pdbx_description
1 polymer ?
#
loop_
_entity_poly.entity_id
_entity_poly.type
_entity_poly.pdbx_seq_one_letter_code
_entity_poly.pdbx_strand_id
1 'polypeptide(L)'
;MNRGGQTRLAQGFTIVETLIVLAVTSSLFVMTATIINGRQQKTEFQVGSRAIQQQIQQVINEVQTGFYPISGTFSCTPTLPNNVQLRNGANAQGTNSGCTFVGKTMVFGGTHTTDYAVYSLAGRRTLSDNITDVKTPKEANVTAIAPSTLNPQSPNATATVKLPNNLEYVKGRQSGQPWVTTTFPVAFLSSFANFTGSGENTSGSQDVQLRGYTIMSLWAAQGSDANAINNEAARPTPYGASPLAGADICFKSGGTNQSVLITITDGLRVSYSIRSGMDCV
;
A
#
# COMPACT_ATOMS: atom_id res chain seq x y z
N MET A 1 -11.83 -43.20 -81.01
CA MET A 1 -11.90 -42.16 -79.96
C MET A 1 -10.85 -42.47 -78.92
N ASN A 2 -9.74 -41.73 -78.91
CA ASN A 2 -8.58 -42.00 -78.05
C ASN A 2 -8.58 -40.96 -76.92
N ARG A 3 -9.01 -41.34 -75.70
CA ARG A 3 -8.95 -40.48 -74.51
C ARG A 3 -7.63 -40.76 -73.80
N GLY A 4 -6.65 -39.87 -74.00
CA GLY A 4 -5.38 -39.89 -73.28
C GLY A 4 -5.57 -39.48 -71.82
N GLY A 5 -5.43 -40.45 -70.91
CA GLY A 5 -5.30 -40.19 -69.48
C GLY A 5 -3.86 -39.83 -69.15
N GLN A 6 -3.61 -38.58 -68.77
CA GLN A 6 -2.34 -38.18 -68.16
C GLN A 6 -2.31 -38.71 -66.72
N THR A 7 -1.58 -39.81 -66.51
CA THR A 7 -1.18 -40.26 -65.17
C THR A 7 -0.24 -39.22 -64.57
N ARG A 8 -0.76 -38.35 -63.70
CA ARG A 8 0.08 -37.50 -62.85
C ARG A 8 0.87 -38.43 -61.95
N LEU A 9 2.19 -38.52 -62.17
CA LEU A 9 3.11 -39.17 -61.26
C LEU A 9 2.95 -38.49 -59.90
N ALA A 10 2.45 -39.25 -58.91
CA ALA A 10 2.40 -38.80 -57.54
C ALA A 10 3.84 -38.66 -57.04
N GLN A 11 4.38 -37.43 -57.12
CA GLN A 11 5.66 -37.10 -56.50
C GLN A 11 5.45 -37.16 -54.98
N GLY A 12 5.94 -38.23 -54.36
CA GLY A 12 5.96 -38.36 -52.91
C GLY A 12 6.94 -37.37 -52.29
N PHE A 13 6.53 -36.73 -51.20
CA PHE A 13 7.40 -35.88 -50.39
C PHE A 13 8.59 -36.69 -49.85
N THR A 14 9.79 -36.12 -49.93
CA THR A 14 11.00 -36.79 -49.41
C THR A 14 11.07 -36.63 -47.90
N ILE A 15 11.64 -37.62 -47.20
CA ILE A 15 11.89 -37.56 -45.74
C ILE A 15 12.66 -36.27 -45.38
N VAL A 16 13.63 -35.89 -46.22
CA VAL A 16 14.45 -34.67 -46.05
C VAL A 16 13.58 -33.41 -46.03
N GLU A 17 12.59 -33.32 -46.92
CA GLU A 17 11.68 -32.17 -46.98
C GLU A 17 10.83 -32.07 -45.71
N THR A 18 10.32 -33.19 -45.19
CA THR A 18 9.56 -33.19 -43.93
C THR A 18 10.41 -32.76 -42.72
N LEU A 19 11.69 -33.16 -42.68
CA LEU A 19 12.62 -32.76 -41.61
C LEU A 19 12.96 -31.26 -41.67
N ILE A 20 13.13 -30.69 -42.86
CA ILE A 20 13.36 -29.25 -43.03
C ILE A 20 12.13 -28.46 -42.58
N VAL A 21 10.92 -28.90 -42.97
CA VAL A 21 9.67 -28.24 -42.54
C VAL A 21 9.52 -28.29 -41.03
N LEU A 22 9.83 -29.42 -40.38
CA LEU A 22 9.80 -29.53 -38.92
C LEU A 22 10.84 -28.63 -38.23
N ALA A 23 12.06 -28.54 -38.75
CA ALA A 23 13.10 -27.67 -38.20
C ALA A 23 12.73 -26.18 -38.32
N VAL A 24 12.20 -25.76 -39.47
CA VAL A 24 11.77 -24.37 -39.68
C VAL A 24 10.55 -24.03 -38.82
N THR A 25 9.56 -24.91 -38.73
CA THR A 25 8.36 -24.66 -37.92
C THR A 25 8.65 -24.61 -36.43
N SER A 26 9.50 -25.51 -35.92
CA SER A 26 9.92 -25.51 -34.50
C SER A 26 10.70 -24.26 -34.12
N SER A 27 11.65 -23.82 -34.95
CA SER A 27 12.38 -22.56 -34.70
C SER A 27 11.46 -21.33 -34.70
N LEU A 28 10.52 -21.25 -35.65
CA LEU A 28 9.54 -20.17 -35.72
C LEU A 28 8.57 -20.19 -34.52
N PHE A 29 8.22 -21.39 -34.03
CA PHE A 29 7.44 -21.55 -32.81
C PHE A 29 8.17 -21.03 -31.56
N VAL A 30 9.45 -21.35 -31.39
CA VAL A 30 10.24 -20.85 -30.24
C VAL A 30 10.37 -19.32 -30.28
N MET A 31 10.60 -18.74 -31.46
CA MET A 31 10.66 -17.27 -31.62
C MET A 31 9.32 -16.60 -31.29
N THR A 32 8.21 -17.16 -31.75
CA THR A 32 6.88 -16.61 -31.47
C THR A 32 6.49 -16.77 -30.00
N ALA A 33 6.79 -17.92 -29.39
CA ALA A 33 6.51 -18.18 -27.97
C ALA A 33 7.23 -17.19 -27.04
N THR A 34 8.51 -16.88 -27.31
CA THR A 34 9.27 -15.90 -26.51
C THR A 34 8.71 -14.48 -26.63
N ILE A 35 8.26 -14.07 -27.83
CA ILE A 35 7.62 -12.76 -28.05
C ILE A 35 6.27 -12.66 -27.34
N ILE A 36 5.46 -13.73 -27.36
CA ILE A 36 4.13 -13.76 -26.73
C ILE A 36 4.25 -13.64 -25.21
N ASN A 37 5.15 -14.42 -24.58
CA ASN A 37 5.36 -14.39 -23.14
C ASN A 37 5.76 -12.99 -22.64
N GLY A 38 6.62 -12.28 -23.37
CA GLY A 38 7.01 -10.92 -23.02
C GLY A 38 5.86 -9.90 -23.12
N ARG A 39 4.86 -10.14 -23.99
CA ARG A 39 3.67 -9.27 -24.08
C ARG A 39 2.71 -9.50 -22.93
N GLN A 40 2.49 -10.76 -22.55
CA GLN A 40 1.61 -11.11 -21.43
C GLN A 40 2.11 -10.46 -20.13
N GLN A 41 3.40 -10.61 -19.81
CA GLN A 41 3.97 -10.02 -18.59
C GLN A 41 3.89 -8.50 -18.56
N LYS A 42 4.03 -7.82 -19.71
CA LYS A 42 3.83 -6.36 -19.81
C LYS A 42 2.39 -5.95 -19.50
N THR A 43 1.41 -6.71 -20.01
CA THR A 43 0.00 -6.45 -19.73
C THR A 43 -0.33 -6.70 -18.26
N GLU A 44 0.13 -7.81 -17.70
CA GLU A 44 -0.03 -8.12 -16.27
C GLU A 44 0.59 -7.01 -15.41
N PHE A 45 1.81 -6.58 -15.73
CA PHE A 45 2.46 -5.47 -15.03
C PHE A 45 1.64 -4.16 -15.09
N GLN A 46 1.10 -3.80 -16.25
CA GLN A 46 0.24 -2.61 -16.41
C GLN A 46 -1.07 -2.71 -15.62
N VAL A 47 -1.71 -3.88 -15.63
CA VAL A 47 -2.92 -4.15 -14.85
C VAL A 47 -2.62 -4.08 -13.36
N GLY A 48 -1.49 -4.64 -12.93
CA GLY A 48 -1.05 -4.65 -11.53
C GLY A 48 -0.76 -3.24 -11.02
N SER A 49 -0.08 -2.43 -11.83
CA SER A 49 0.20 -1.02 -11.53
C SER A 49 -1.09 -0.21 -11.28
N ARG A 50 -2.11 -0.40 -12.11
CA ARG A 50 -3.42 0.24 -11.95
C ARG A 50 -4.17 -0.27 -10.72
N ALA A 51 -4.09 -1.57 -10.44
CA ALA A 51 -4.71 -2.16 -9.27
C ALA A 51 -4.12 -1.59 -7.96
N ILE A 52 -2.79 -1.43 -7.86
CA ILE A 52 -2.16 -0.78 -6.70
C ILE A 52 -2.67 0.66 -6.54
N GLN A 53 -2.73 1.43 -7.62
CA GLN A 53 -3.25 2.80 -7.58
C GLN A 53 -4.69 2.83 -7.03
N GLN A 54 -5.55 1.93 -7.50
CA GLN A 54 -6.94 1.81 -7.05
C GLN A 54 -7.04 1.40 -5.59
N GLN A 55 -6.20 0.46 -5.13
CA GLN A 55 -6.18 0.03 -3.74
C GLN A 55 -5.71 1.14 -2.78
N ILE A 56 -4.67 1.91 -3.15
CA ILE A 56 -4.25 3.07 -2.36
C ILE A 56 -5.37 4.12 -2.31
N GLN A 57 -6.01 4.39 -3.45
CA GLN A 57 -7.15 5.31 -3.50
C GLN A 57 -8.32 4.83 -2.63
N GLN A 58 -8.57 3.52 -2.59
CA GLN A 58 -9.58 2.93 -1.71
C GLN A 58 -9.22 3.16 -0.24
N VAL A 59 -7.97 2.93 0.18
CA VAL A 59 -7.51 3.20 1.55
C VAL A 59 -7.73 4.66 1.92
N ILE A 60 -7.44 5.59 1.01
CA ILE A 60 -7.70 7.03 1.20
C ILE A 60 -9.20 7.30 1.41
N ASN A 61 -10.06 6.75 0.55
CA ASN A 61 -11.51 6.93 0.63
C ASN A 61 -12.09 6.32 1.92
N GLU A 62 -11.57 5.17 2.37
CA GLU A 62 -11.93 4.55 3.65
C GLU A 62 -11.57 5.46 4.83
N VAL A 63 -10.42 6.15 4.78
CA VAL A 63 -10.06 7.14 5.81
C VAL A 63 -11.00 8.34 5.79
N GLN A 64 -11.34 8.87 4.61
CA GLN A 64 -12.28 9.99 4.45
C GLN A 64 -13.68 9.67 4.98
N THR A 65 -14.12 8.43 4.84
CA THR A 65 -15.44 7.97 5.35
C THR A 65 -15.39 7.53 6.81
N GLY A 66 -14.21 7.54 7.44
CA GLY A 66 -14.02 7.03 8.80
C GLY A 66 -14.19 5.51 8.92
N PHE A 67 -14.14 4.78 7.80
CA PHE A 67 -14.36 3.35 7.75
C PHE A 67 -13.10 2.58 8.14
N TYR A 68 -13.24 1.68 9.11
CA TYR A 68 -12.22 0.68 9.43
C TYR A 68 -12.86 -0.69 9.58
N PRO A 69 -12.36 -1.71 8.85
CA PRO A 69 -12.88 -3.06 8.96
C PRO A 69 -12.40 -3.67 10.27
N ILE A 70 -13.32 -4.04 11.14
CA ILE A 70 -13.02 -4.87 12.31
C ILE A 70 -14.05 -5.99 12.40
N SER A 71 -13.58 -7.23 12.41
CA SER A 71 -14.42 -8.41 12.66
C SER A 71 -14.56 -8.61 14.17
N GLY A 72 -15.17 -7.63 14.86
CA GLY A 72 -15.40 -7.71 16.29
C GLY A 72 -15.67 -6.38 16.97
N THR A 73 -15.98 -6.45 18.25
CA THR A 73 -16.17 -5.32 19.15
C THR A 73 -14.91 -5.09 19.98
N PHE A 74 -14.58 -3.83 20.25
CA PHE A 74 -13.40 -3.49 21.05
C PHE A 74 -13.69 -2.30 21.95
N SER A 75 -13.10 -2.33 23.13
CA SER A 75 -13.12 -1.22 24.06
C SER A 75 -11.85 -0.39 23.89
N CYS A 76 -12.02 0.92 23.85
CA CYS A 76 -10.95 1.87 23.72
C CYS A 76 -10.92 2.80 24.92
N THR A 77 -9.83 2.78 25.69
CA THR A 77 -9.70 3.60 26.91
C THR A 77 -8.45 4.48 26.79
N PRO A 78 -8.60 5.82 26.81
CA PRO A 78 -7.44 6.70 26.85
C PRO A 78 -6.71 6.49 28.18
N THR A 79 -5.42 6.16 28.14
CA THR A 79 -4.59 6.09 29.35
C THR A 79 -3.58 7.22 29.33
N LEU A 80 -3.55 8.04 30.37
CA LEU A 80 -2.63 9.18 30.44
C LEU A 80 -1.37 8.77 31.22
N PRO A 81 -0.17 9.24 30.82
CA PRO A 81 0.14 10.05 29.63
C PRO A 81 0.30 9.23 28.34
N ASN A 82 0.07 7.92 28.42
CA ASN A 82 0.45 6.93 27.43
C ASN A 82 -0.49 6.87 26.20
N ASN A 83 -0.24 5.90 25.33
CA ASN A 83 -1.13 5.62 24.23
C ASN A 83 -2.50 5.13 24.70
N VAL A 84 -3.40 5.04 23.74
CA VAL A 84 -4.71 4.47 23.94
C VAL A 84 -4.60 2.97 24.26
N GLN A 85 -5.32 2.51 25.29
CA GLN A 85 -5.45 1.08 25.57
C GLN A 85 -6.58 0.48 24.73
N LEU A 86 -6.23 -0.55 23.95
CA LEU A 86 -7.15 -1.29 23.09
C LEU A 86 -7.29 -2.71 23.63
N ARG A 87 -8.53 -3.13 23.87
CA ARG A 87 -8.86 -4.49 24.33
C ARG A 87 -10.05 -5.02 23.56
N ASN A 88 -10.10 -6.33 23.35
CA ASN A 88 -11.33 -7.00 22.95
C ASN A 88 -12.43 -6.65 23.96
N GLY A 89 -13.59 -6.20 23.46
CA GLY A 89 -14.69 -5.69 24.28
C GLY A 89 -16.04 -5.98 23.64
N ALA A 90 -17.13 -5.53 24.25
CA ALA A 90 -18.50 -5.71 23.74
C ALA A 90 -19.08 -4.45 23.08
N ASN A 91 -18.34 -3.33 23.11
CA ASN A 91 -18.80 -2.06 22.57
C ASN A 91 -18.86 -2.10 21.04
N ALA A 92 -20.00 -1.68 20.49
CA ALA A 92 -20.15 -1.51 19.05
C ALA A 92 -19.18 -0.45 18.51
N GLN A 93 -18.87 -0.56 17.22
CA GLN A 93 -18.05 0.42 16.53
C GLN A 93 -18.66 1.82 16.67
N GLY A 94 -17.84 2.81 17.03
CA GLY A 94 -18.29 4.20 17.21
C GLY A 94 -18.93 4.54 18.56
N THR A 95 -19.15 3.57 19.46
CA THR A 95 -19.69 3.86 20.81
C THR A 95 -18.59 4.11 21.87
N ASN A 96 -17.31 4.02 21.48
CA ASN A 96 -16.19 4.30 22.37
C ASN A 96 -16.08 5.82 22.60
N SER A 97 -16.46 6.31 23.78
CA SER A 97 -16.48 7.74 24.10
C SER A 97 -15.07 8.36 24.22
N GLY A 98 -14.07 7.57 24.61
CA GLY A 98 -12.71 8.05 24.87
C GLY A 98 -11.78 8.09 23.66
N CYS A 99 -12.18 7.46 22.53
CA CYS A 99 -11.32 7.36 21.35
C CYS A 99 -12.11 7.46 20.06
N THR A 100 -11.45 7.90 19.00
CA THR A 100 -11.98 7.91 17.65
C THR A 100 -11.04 7.21 16.67
N PHE A 101 -11.57 6.78 15.55
CA PHE A 101 -10.76 6.44 14.39
C PHE A 101 -10.04 7.68 13.89
N VAL A 102 -8.73 7.56 13.66
CA VAL A 102 -7.89 8.68 13.21
C VAL A 102 -7.42 8.47 11.78
N GLY A 103 -7.30 7.24 11.31
CA GLY A 103 -6.82 7.01 9.95
C GLY A 103 -6.22 5.63 9.72
N LYS A 104 -5.40 5.52 8.68
CA LYS A 104 -4.72 4.27 8.31
C LYS A 104 -3.25 4.50 8.00
N THR A 105 -2.42 3.53 8.35
CA THR A 105 -1.01 3.48 7.93
C THR A 105 -0.80 2.32 7.00
N MET A 106 -0.24 2.61 5.83
CA MET A 106 0.28 1.62 4.90
C MET A 106 1.77 1.40 5.18
N VAL A 107 2.20 0.15 5.26
CA VAL A 107 3.60 -0.22 5.49
C VAL A 107 4.08 -1.07 4.33
N PHE A 108 5.09 -0.55 3.63
CA PHE A 108 5.75 -1.23 2.50
C PHE A 108 7.17 -1.64 2.88
N GLY A 109 7.71 -2.70 2.25
CA GLY A 109 9.08 -3.13 2.44
C GLY A 109 9.35 -3.82 3.78
N GLY A 110 10.63 -4.04 4.10
CA GLY A 110 11.01 -4.89 5.24
C GLY A 110 10.51 -6.33 5.05
N THR A 111 9.59 -6.78 5.90
CA THR A 111 8.89 -8.08 5.74
C THR A 111 7.83 -8.07 4.65
N HIS A 112 7.47 -6.90 4.12
CA HIS A 112 6.40 -6.65 3.15
C HIS A 112 6.96 -6.33 1.76
N THR A 113 7.73 -7.25 1.18
CA THR A 113 8.31 -7.06 -0.17
C THR A 113 7.35 -7.43 -1.29
N THR A 114 6.45 -8.39 -1.07
CA THR A 114 5.47 -8.91 -2.05
C THR A 114 4.02 -8.60 -1.64
N ASP A 115 3.84 -7.93 -0.52
CA ASP A 115 2.58 -7.43 0.00
C ASP A 115 2.81 -6.08 0.69
N TYR A 116 1.75 -5.50 1.23
CA TYR A 116 1.84 -4.40 2.17
C TYR A 116 0.78 -4.56 3.25
N ALA A 117 1.06 -4.03 4.43
CA ALA A 117 0.14 -4.05 5.56
C ALA A 117 -0.57 -2.71 5.70
N VAL A 118 -1.88 -2.74 5.97
CA VAL A 118 -2.71 -1.57 6.26
C VAL A 118 -3.19 -1.68 7.71
N TYR A 119 -2.68 -0.79 8.56
CA TYR A 119 -3.05 -0.70 9.96
C TYR A 119 -4.11 0.38 10.14
N SER A 120 -5.25 0.02 10.72
CA SER A 120 -6.24 1.00 11.17
C SER A 120 -5.75 1.66 12.46
N LEU A 121 -5.99 2.96 12.61
CA LEU A 121 -5.46 3.75 13.72
C LEU A 121 -6.58 4.34 14.56
N ALA A 122 -6.41 4.27 15.88
CA ALA A 122 -7.26 4.93 16.86
C ALA A 122 -6.46 5.99 17.62
N GLY A 123 -7.13 7.03 18.10
CA GLY A 123 -6.54 8.05 18.95
C GLY A 123 -7.56 8.55 19.96
N ARG A 124 -7.09 9.18 21.04
CA ARG A 124 -7.98 9.79 22.04
C ARG A 124 -8.74 10.95 21.42
N ARG A 125 -9.99 11.14 21.86
CA ARG A 125 -10.84 12.25 21.38
C ARG A 125 -10.59 13.55 22.15
N THR A 126 -10.36 13.43 23.44
CA THR A 126 -10.14 14.55 24.36
C THR A 126 -8.78 14.45 25.06
N LEU A 127 -8.28 15.58 25.55
CA LEU A 127 -7.10 15.67 26.41
C LEU A 127 -7.40 15.14 27.82
N SER A 128 -6.43 15.28 28.72
CA SER A 128 -6.51 14.76 30.09
C SER A 128 -7.66 15.32 30.93
N ASP A 129 -8.21 16.46 30.53
CA ASP A 129 -9.34 17.11 31.18
C ASP A 129 -10.70 16.49 30.80
N ASN A 130 -10.73 15.55 29.84
CA ASN A 130 -11.95 14.99 29.22
C ASN A 130 -12.90 16.05 28.62
N ILE A 131 -12.43 17.27 28.39
CA ILE A 131 -13.24 18.40 27.92
C ILE A 131 -12.65 18.98 26.64
N THR A 132 -11.34 19.16 26.58
CA THR A 132 -10.68 19.76 25.43
C THR A 132 -10.46 18.70 24.36
N ASP A 133 -11.02 18.89 23.17
CA ASP A 133 -10.77 18.01 22.02
C ASP A 133 -9.29 18.09 21.59
N VAL A 134 -8.74 16.94 21.19
CA VAL A 134 -7.38 16.89 20.62
C VAL A 134 -7.33 17.60 19.27
N LYS A 135 -6.22 18.27 18.99
CA LYS A 135 -6.03 19.04 17.74
C LYS A 135 -4.97 18.44 16.83
N THR A 136 -4.08 17.61 17.37
CA THR A 136 -2.95 17.05 16.62
C THR A 136 -2.86 15.54 16.76
N PRO A 137 -2.27 14.82 15.78
CA PRO A 137 -1.99 13.39 15.93
C PRO A 137 -1.14 13.06 17.17
N LYS A 138 -0.20 13.98 17.52
CA LYS A 138 0.55 13.93 18.77
C LYS A 138 -0.39 13.91 19.96
N GLU A 139 -1.26 14.91 20.05
CA GLU A 139 -2.25 14.99 21.10
C GLU A 139 -3.23 13.84 21.04
N ALA A 140 -3.48 13.18 19.92
CA ALA A 140 -4.36 12.02 19.89
C ALA A 140 -3.68 10.73 20.41
N ASN A 141 -2.36 10.74 20.62
CA ASN A 141 -1.56 9.53 20.91
C ASN A 141 -1.96 8.37 19.99
N VAL A 142 -1.85 8.60 18.68
CA VAL A 142 -2.31 7.67 17.65
C VAL A 142 -1.69 6.29 17.85
N THR A 143 -2.54 5.28 17.82
CA THR A 143 -2.24 3.90 18.18
C THR A 143 -2.80 2.97 17.12
N ALA A 144 -2.00 2.00 16.65
CA ALA A 144 -2.46 0.96 15.75
C ALA A 144 -3.47 0.04 16.45
N ILE A 145 -4.57 -0.28 15.76
CA ILE A 145 -5.56 -1.28 16.17
C ILE A 145 -5.05 -2.67 15.77
N ALA A 146 -3.97 -3.09 16.44
CA ALA A 146 -3.33 -4.38 16.25
C ALA A 146 -2.59 -4.81 17.53
N PRO A 147 -2.39 -6.12 17.76
CA PRO A 147 -1.58 -6.61 18.85
C PRO A 147 -0.17 -5.98 18.83
N SER A 148 0.26 -5.49 19.99
CA SER A 148 1.56 -4.84 20.21
C SER A 148 2.04 -5.11 21.63
N THR A 149 3.29 -4.75 21.95
CA THR A 149 3.80 -4.82 23.33
C THR A 149 2.98 -3.98 24.29
N LEU A 150 2.46 -2.85 23.82
CA LEU A 150 1.63 -1.94 24.60
C LEU A 150 0.17 -2.38 24.71
N ASN A 151 -0.37 -2.98 23.64
CA ASN A 151 -1.74 -3.49 23.57
C ASN A 151 -1.75 -4.97 23.12
N PRO A 152 -1.33 -5.92 23.98
CA PRO A 152 -1.22 -7.33 23.58
C PRO A 152 -2.58 -7.98 23.33
N GLN A 153 -3.65 -7.42 23.89
CA GLN A 153 -5.04 -7.89 23.76
C GLN A 153 -5.85 -7.06 22.76
N SER A 154 -5.20 -6.19 21.98
CA SER A 154 -5.89 -5.44 20.93
C SER A 154 -6.46 -6.42 19.89
N PRO A 155 -7.67 -6.19 19.38
CA PRO A 155 -8.10 -6.86 18.16
C PRO A 155 -7.09 -6.56 17.04
N ASN A 156 -6.99 -7.49 16.09
CA ASN A 156 -6.17 -7.32 14.90
C ASN A 156 -7.02 -6.79 13.74
N ALA A 157 -7.00 -5.48 13.53
CA ALA A 157 -7.64 -4.81 12.39
C ALA A 157 -6.64 -4.51 11.26
N THR A 158 -5.54 -5.28 11.19
CA THR A 158 -4.56 -5.19 10.10
C THR A 158 -5.08 -5.93 8.89
N ALA A 159 -5.08 -5.27 7.74
CA ALA A 159 -5.31 -5.90 6.45
C ALA A 159 -3.98 -6.08 5.71
N THR A 160 -3.67 -7.31 5.29
CA THR A 160 -2.53 -7.58 4.41
C THR A 160 -3.02 -7.65 2.98
N VAL A 161 -2.46 -6.81 2.11
CA VAL A 161 -2.82 -6.74 0.70
C VAL A 161 -1.66 -7.25 -0.13
N LYS A 162 -1.88 -8.36 -0.86
CA LYS A 162 -0.88 -8.89 -1.78
C LYS A 162 -0.69 -7.94 -2.95
N LEU A 163 0.56 -7.70 -3.33
CA LEU A 163 0.87 -6.95 -4.53
C LEU A 163 0.46 -7.78 -5.77
N PRO A 164 -0.30 -7.19 -6.71
CA PRO A 164 -0.78 -7.91 -7.88
C PRO A 164 0.37 -8.23 -8.84
N ASN A 165 0.20 -9.30 -9.63
CA ASN A 165 1.04 -9.60 -10.79
C ASN A 165 2.55 -9.65 -10.50
N ASN A 166 2.92 -10.26 -9.37
CA ASN A 166 4.30 -10.42 -8.91
C ASN A 166 5.08 -9.09 -8.84
N LEU A 167 4.39 -8.02 -8.49
CA LEU A 167 5.06 -6.76 -8.16
C LEU A 167 5.79 -6.90 -6.83
N GLU A 168 7.00 -6.37 -6.78
CA GLU A 168 7.84 -6.35 -5.58
C GLU A 168 8.18 -4.92 -5.21
N TYR A 169 8.05 -4.56 -3.94
CA TYR A 169 8.55 -3.30 -3.41
C TYR A 169 10.08 -3.22 -3.55
N VAL A 170 10.58 -2.06 -4.00
CA VAL A 170 12.02 -1.79 -4.17
C VAL A 170 12.49 -0.73 -3.18
N LYS A 171 11.82 0.43 -3.18
CA LYS A 171 12.20 1.59 -2.37
C LYS A 171 11.07 2.61 -2.30
N GLY A 172 11.10 3.45 -1.28
CA GLY A 172 10.18 4.57 -1.13
C GLY A 172 10.88 5.81 -0.60
N ARG A 173 10.28 6.98 -0.78
CA ARG A 173 10.74 8.24 -0.18
C ARG A 173 9.58 9.19 0.05
N GLN A 174 9.75 10.09 0.99
CA GLN A 174 8.95 11.31 1.04
C GLN A 174 9.44 12.25 -0.07
N SER A 175 8.56 13.08 -0.64
CA SER A 175 8.93 14.00 -1.71
C SER A 175 10.09 14.91 -1.26
N GLY A 176 11.16 14.94 -2.05
CA GLY A 176 12.38 15.68 -1.74
C GLY A 176 13.34 15.02 -0.73
N GLN A 177 13.00 13.85 -0.18
CA GLN A 177 13.87 13.10 0.72
C GLN A 177 14.65 11.99 0.00
N PRO A 178 15.75 11.46 0.59
CA PRO A 178 16.47 10.31 0.06
C PRO A 178 15.59 9.06 -0.05
N TRP A 179 15.96 8.16 -0.97
CA TRP A 179 15.33 6.84 -1.10
C TRP A 179 15.67 5.93 0.06
N VAL A 180 14.67 5.19 0.54
CA VAL A 180 14.77 4.16 1.57
C VAL A 180 14.39 2.83 0.95
N THR A 181 15.25 1.81 1.09
CA THR A 181 15.04 0.44 0.55
C THR A 181 14.50 -0.54 1.59
N THR A 182 14.40 -0.12 2.85
CA THR A 182 13.94 -0.96 3.97
C THR A 182 12.42 -0.83 4.13
N THR A 183 11.93 -0.44 5.30
CA THR A 183 10.50 -0.26 5.56
C THR A 183 10.11 1.19 5.29
N PHE A 184 9.08 1.38 4.47
CA PHE A 184 8.53 2.68 4.10
C PHE A 184 7.06 2.79 4.53
N PRO A 185 6.79 3.32 5.72
CA PRO A 185 5.44 3.58 6.20
C PRO A 185 4.91 4.95 5.74
N VAL A 186 3.62 4.99 5.39
CA VAL A 186 2.88 6.21 5.04
C VAL A 186 1.52 6.18 5.73
N ALA A 187 1.14 7.28 6.38
CA ALA A 187 -0.11 7.40 7.09
C ALA A 187 -1.05 8.39 6.40
N PHE A 188 -2.34 8.06 6.38
CA PHE A 188 -3.43 8.95 6.00
C PHE A 188 -4.24 9.20 7.27
N LEU A 189 -4.17 10.42 7.80
CA LEU A 189 -4.82 10.77 9.05
C LEU A 189 -5.92 11.80 8.79
N SER A 190 -7.10 11.57 9.37
CA SER A 190 -8.17 12.56 9.46
C SER A 190 -7.71 13.75 10.31
N SER A 191 -8.06 14.95 9.87
CA SER A 191 -7.89 16.18 10.62
C SER A 191 -8.82 16.13 11.82
N PHE A 192 -8.27 16.37 12.99
CA PHE A 192 -9.10 16.55 14.19
C PHE A 192 -9.95 17.83 14.06
N ALA A 193 -10.91 18.01 14.97
CA ALA A 193 -12.02 18.98 14.89
C ALA A 193 -11.65 20.47 14.77
N ASN A 194 -10.38 20.84 14.53
CA ASN A 194 -9.99 22.23 14.33
C ASN A 194 -8.64 22.36 13.59
N PHE A 195 -8.64 22.54 12.26
CA PHE A 195 -7.41 22.85 11.53
C PHE A 195 -7.61 23.70 10.26
N THR A 196 -8.23 24.86 10.40
CA THR A 196 -7.87 26.01 9.54
C THR A 196 -7.47 27.16 10.45
N GLY A 197 -6.24 27.64 10.29
CA GLY A 197 -5.59 28.59 11.19
C GLY A 197 -6.45 29.82 11.50
N SER A 198 -6.35 30.26 12.76
CA SER A 198 -6.73 31.59 13.26
C SER A 198 -7.98 32.22 12.63
N GLY A 199 -9.15 31.85 13.14
CA GLY A 199 -10.31 32.72 13.11
C GLY A 199 -11.20 32.57 11.88
N GLU A 200 -11.81 31.40 11.71
CA GLU A 200 -13.23 31.23 11.38
C GLU A 200 -13.51 29.72 11.36
N ASN A 201 -14.60 29.30 12.01
CA ASN A 201 -15.04 27.91 12.03
C ASN A 201 -15.59 27.52 10.66
N THR A 202 -14.72 27.34 9.67
CA THR A 202 -15.13 26.98 8.32
C THR A 202 -15.30 25.47 8.21
N SER A 203 -16.54 25.03 8.43
CA SER A 203 -17.12 23.73 8.05
C SER A 203 -16.58 22.46 8.72
N GLY A 204 -17.49 21.66 9.30
CA GLY A 204 -17.23 20.35 9.92
C GLY A 204 -16.87 19.22 8.94
N SER A 205 -16.16 19.52 7.86
CA SER A 205 -15.60 18.53 6.95
C SER A 205 -14.30 17.99 7.53
N GLN A 206 -14.19 16.67 7.69
CA GLN A 206 -12.93 16.03 8.00
C GLN A 206 -12.00 16.17 6.78
N ASP A 207 -10.88 16.85 6.95
CA ASP A 207 -9.77 16.85 5.98
C ASP A 207 -8.92 15.59 6.21
N VAL A 208 -8.26 15.08 5.18
CA VAL A 208 -7.36 13.92 5.32
C VAL A 208 -5.98 14.34 4.87
N GLN A 209 -4.99 14.07 5.72
CA GLN A 209 -3.61 14.51 5.50
C GLN A 209 -2.70 13.33 5.30
N LEU A 210 -1.82 13.45 4.29
CA LEU A 210 -0.71 12.54 4.07
C LEU A 210 0.41 12.82 5.07
N ARG A 211 0.82 11.82 5.84
CA ARG A 211 1.87 11.95 6.87
C ARG A 211 2.89 10.83 6.76
N GLY A 212 4.12 11.16 7.14
CA GLY A 212 5.24 10.24 7.18
C GLY A 212 5.71 9.99 8.61
N TYR A 213 6.58 8.99 8.76
CA TYR A 213 7.22 8.68 10.03
C TYR A 213 8.63 9.26 10.05
N THR A 214 9.06 9.74 11.22
CA THR A 214 10.29 10.53 11.35
C THR A 214 11.55 9.68 11.20
N ILE A 215 11.52 8.43 11.68
CA ILE A 215 12.71 7.57 11.72
C ILE A 215 12.38 6.18 11.22
N MET A 216 12.40 6.01 9.90
CA MET A 216 12.18 4.72 9.23
C MET A 216 13.27 3.69 9.56
N SER A 217 14.49 4.13 9.84
CA SER A 217 15.61 3.24 10.20
C SER A 217 15.41 2.48 11.51
N LEU A 218 14.57 3.01 12.42
CA LEU A 218 14.28 2.37 13.71
C LEU A 218 13.09 1.42 13.65
N TRP A 219 12.42 1.30 12.50
CA TRP A 219 11.22 0.49 12.35
C TRP A 219 11.47 -1.00 12.65
N ALA A 220 12.54 -1.56 12.07
CA ALA A 220 12.93 -2.96 12.28
C ALA A 220 13.28 -3.29 13.74
N ALA A 221 13.77 -2.32 14.51
CA ALA A 221 14.13 -2.51 15.92
C ALA A 221 12.92 -2.69 16.85
N GLN A 222 11.69 -2.42 16.38
CA GLN A 222 10.49 -2.45 17.22
C GLN A 222 9.82 -3.83 17.26
N GLY A 223 10.32 -4.81 16.51
CA GLY A 223 9.82 -6.19 16.47
C GLY A 223 8.50 -6.39 15.71
N SER A 224 7.60 -5.41 15.68
CA SER A 224 6.40 -5.39 14.84
C SER A 224 6.08 -3.98 14.34
N ASP A 225 5.37 -3.86 13.21
CA ASP A 225 4.96 -2.55 12.69
C ASP A 225 4.00 -1.84 13.65
N ALA A 226 3.13 -2.59 14.34
CA ALA A 226 2.22 -2.02 15.33
C ALA A 226 3.01 -1.36 16.48
N ASN A 227 4.11 -1.97 16.93
CA ASN A 227 5.00 -1.35 17.92
C ASN A 227 5.67 -0.10 17.34
N ALA A 228 6.13 -0.14 16.09
CA ALA A 228 6.75 1.02 15.45
C ALA A 228 5.78 2.20 15.30
N ILE A 229 4.53 1.93 14.91
CA ILE A 229 3.46 2.93 14.85
C ILE A 229 3.18 3.51 16.24
N ASN A 230 3.02 2.64 17.24
CA ASN A 230 2.69 3.05 18.62
C ASN A 230 3.83 3.84 19.28
N ASN A 231 5.08 3.51 18.97
CA ASN A 231 6.24 4.21 19.52
C ASN A 231 6.51 5.55 18.86
N GLU A 232 5.94 5.80 17.66
CA GLU A 232 6.02 7.12 17.05
C GLU A 232 5.31 8.16 17.92
N ALA A 233 4.15 7.85 18.51
CA ALA A 233 3.39 8.75 19.39
C ALA A 233 4.17 9.21 20.63
N ALA A 234 5.09 8.38 21.15
CA ALA A 234 5.91 8.69 22.31
C ALA A 234 7.06 9.67 22.03
N ARG A 235 7.30 10.03 20.75
CA ARG A 235 8.43 10.89 20.39
C ARG A 235 8.15 12.36 20.67
N PRO A 236 9.20 13.17 20.94
CA PRO A 236 9.05 14.62 21.09
C PRO A 236 8.44 15.31 19.85
N THR A 237 8.70 14.75 18.66
CA THR A 237 8.13 15.15 17.36
C THR A 237 7.46 13.94 16.71
N PRO A 238 6.28 13.53 17.21
CA PRO A 238 5.64 12.28 16.82
C PRO A 238 4.79 12.47 15.56
N TYR A 239 4.95 11.54 14.62
CA TYR A 239 4.65 11.70 13.20
C TYR A 239 5.52 12.81 12.64
N GLY A 240 6.13 12.62 11.46
CA GLY A 240 6.92 13.67 10.82
C GLY A 240 6.15 14.97 10.97
N ALA A 241 6.74 15.94 11.68
CA ALA A 241 6.02 17.05 12.30
C ALA A 241 5.26 17.93 11.30
N SER A 242 5.41 17.64 10.02
CA SER A 242 4.78 18.30 8.90
C SER A 242 4.01 17.30 8.04
N PRO A 243 2.82 17.67 7.55
CA PRO A 243 2.21 17.05 6.39
C PRO A 243 3.26 16.79 5.29
N LEU A 244 3.14 15.66 4.61
CA LEU A 244 4.02 15.33 3.49
C LEU A 244 3.55 16.06 2.25
N ALA A 245 4.45 16.78 1.59
CA ALA A 245 4.20 17.29 0.24
C ALA A 245 3.89 16.16 -0.76
N GLY A 246 4.41 14.96 -0.49
CA GLY A 246 4.08 13.74 -1.22
C GLY A 246 4.91 12.54 -0.77
N ALA A 247 4.58 11.37 -1.31
CA ALA A 247 5.31 10.12 -1.14
C ALA A 247 5.47 9.43 -2.50
N ASP A 248 6.68 8.93 -2.75
CA ASP A 248 7.05 8.16 -3.93
C ASP A 248 7.34 6.71 -3.51
N ILE A 249 6.74 5.74 -4.18
CA ILE A 249 6.90 4.32 -3.90
C ILE A 249 7.22 3.58 -5.20
N CYS A 250 8.35 2.88 -5.21
CA CYS A 250 8.84 2.14 -6.36
C CYS A 250 8.56 0.64 -6.20
N PHE A 251 7.94 0.06 -7.23
CA PHE A 251 7.77 -1.38 -7.37
C PHE A 251 8.43 -1.86 -8.66
N LYS A 252 9.06 -3.02 -8.66
CA LYS A 252 9.57 -3.70 -9.86
C LYS A 252 8.65 -4.85 -10.27
N SER A 253 8.67 -5.16 -11.55
CA SER A 253 8.05 -6.37 -12.09
C SER A 253 8.90 -7.60 -11.74
N GLY A 254 8.27 -8.68 -11.26
CA GLY A 254 8.93 -9.98 -11.11
C GLY A 254 9.20 -10.70 -12.43
N GLY A 255 8.58 -10.27 -13.54
CA GLY A 255 8.71 -10.94 -14.85
C GLY A 255 9.43 -10.14 -15.94
N THR A 256 9.50 -8.81 -15.81
CA THR A 256 10.05 -7.91 -16.85
C THR A 256 11.10 -6.95 -16.28
N ASN A 257 11.94 -6.38 -17.15
CA ASN A 257 12.85 -5.30 -16.76
C ASN A 257 12.13 -3.93 -16.75
N GLN A 258 11.05 -3.84 -15.98
CA GLN A 258 10.23 -2.64 -15.83
C GLN A 258 9.90 -2.42 -14.35
N SER A 259 9.65 -1.16 -14.03
CA SER A 259 9.25 -0.74 -12.71
C SER A 259 8.16 0.33 -12.78
N VAL A 260 7.41 0.49 -11.70
CA VAL A 260 6.34 1.46 -11.56
C VAL A 260 6.63 2.34 -10.36
N LEU A 261 6.63 3.64 -10.60
CA LEU A 261 6.71 4.66 -9.58
C LEU A 261 5.29 5.14 -9.28
N ILE A 262 4.80 4.83 -8.07
CA ILE A 262 3.56 5.39 -7.53
C ILE A 262 3.89 6.68 -6.79
N THR A 263 3.22 7.77 -7.12
CA THR A 263 3.36 9.06 -6.42
C THR A 263 2.03 9.46 -5.82
N ILE A 264 2.04 9.74 -4.51
CA ILE A 264 0.94 10.26 -3.73
C ILE A 264 1.27 11.72 -3.40
N THR A 265 0.47 12.67 -3.85
CA THR A 265 0.68 14.09 -3.54
C THR A 265 -0.03 14.49 -2.25
N ASP A 266 0.28 15.66 -1.68
CA ASP A 266 -0.40 16.24 -0.51
C ASP A 266 -1.93 16.30 -0.66
N GLY A 267 -2.46 16.66 -1.85
CA GLY A 267 -3.89 16.60 -2.18
C GLY A 267 -4.46 15.18 -2.38
N LEU A 268 -3.80 14.17 -1.81
CA LEU A 268 -4.15 12.74 -1.84
C LEU A 268 -4.37 12.13 -3.22
N ARG A 269 -3.90 12.80 -4.29
CA ARG A 269 -3.94 12.26 -5.64
C ARG A 269 -2.89 11.17 -5.77
N VAL A 270 -3.34 9.98 -6.12
CA VAL A 270 -2.48 8.85 -6.48
C VAL A 270 -2.26 8.83 -7.99
N SER A 271 -1.01 8.84 -8.41
CA SER A 271 -0.61 8.72 -9.81
C SER A 271 0.48 7.65 -9.96
N TYR A 272 0.68 7.14 -11.18
CA TYR A 272 1.77 6.22 -11.45
C TYR A 272 2.48 6.52 -12.77
N SER A 273 3.77 6.20 -12.83
CA SER A 273 4.55 6.21 -14.07
C SER A 273 5.33 4.91 -14.21
N ILE A 274 5.27 4.31 -15.40
CA ILE A 274 6.03 3.10 -15.73
C ILE A 274 7.39 3.52 -16.27
N ARG A 275 8.46 2.91 -15.76
CA ARG A 275 9.85 3.15 -16.16
C ARG A 275 10.47 1.88 -16.71
N SER A 276 11.46 2.06 -17.57
CA SER A 276 12.36 0.97 -17.99
C SER A 276 13.40 0.77 -16.89
N GLY A 277 13.79 -0.48 -16.61
CA GLY A 277 14.69 -0.79 -15.50
C GLY A 277 13.93 -1.18 -14.22
N MET A 278 14.67 -1.60 -13.20
CA MET A 278 14.11 -2.06 -11.92
C MET A 278 14.09 -1.00 -10.82
N ASP A 279 14.76 0.14 -11.02
CA ASP A 279 15.04 1.13 -9.96
C ASP A 279 14.09 2.34 -9.95
N CYS A 280 13.12 2.43 -10.85
CA CYS A 280 12.19 3.57 -10.98
C CYS A 280 12.82 4.96 -11.15
N VAL A 281 14.11 5.03 -11.48
CA VAL A 281 14.85 6.27 -11.76
C VAL A 281 15.25 6.28 -13.23
#